data_AF-A0A7S0F3R8-F1
#
_entry.id   AF-A0A7S0F3R8-F1
#
_cell.length_a   1.000
_cell.length_b   1.000
_cell.length_c   1.000
_cell.angle_alpha   90.00
_cell.angle_beta   90.00
_cell.angle_gamma   90.00
#
_symmetry.space_group_name_H-M   'P 1'
#
loop_
_entity.id
_entity.type
_entity.pdbx_description
1 polymer ?
#
loop_
_entity_poly.entity_id
_entity_poly.type
_entity_poly.pdbx_seq_one_letter_code
_entity_poly.pdbx_strand_id
1 'polypeptide(L)'
;FLLANDLLFARLSREKRYVVCPVVDLCNHHSSQAGVEAAYEYFADAFAVVLPEAVPADGEVRICYGPRSNDQLLQQYGFVEADNPHDDYAIRQDDLVLALNAASPFA
;
A
#
# COMPACT_ATOMS: atom_id res chain seq x y z
N PHE A 1 -29.88 -16.97 4.67
CA PHE A 1 -30.38 -15.61 4.38
C PHE A 1 -29.29 -14.55 4.41
N LEU A 2 -28.30 -14.58 5.34
CA LEU A 2 -27.16 -13.65 5.36
C LEU A 2 -26.16 -13.82 4.19
N LEU A 3 -25.85 -15.06 3.79
CA LEU A 3 -24.84 -15.31 2.75
C LEU A 3 -25.14 -14.69 1.37
N ALA A 4 -26.42 -14.66 0.97
CA ALA A 4 -26.77 -14.29 -0.39
C ALA A 4 -26.67 -12.79 -0.61
N ASN A 5 -27.17 -11.97 0.33
CA ASN A 5 -27.08 -10.52 0.17
C ASN A 5 -25.64 -10.03 0.33
N ASP A 6 -24.92 -10.47 1.37
CA ASP A 6 -23.61 -9.89 1.64
C ASP A 6 -22.53 -10.35 0.66
N LEU A 7 -22.58 -11.58 0.14
CA LEU A 7 -21.60 -12.03 -0.88
C LEU A 7 -22.00 -11.63 -2.31
N LEU A 8 -23.29 -11.68 -2.69
CA LEU A 8 -23.69 -11.28 -4.04
C LEU A 8 -23.78 -9.77 -4.20
N PHE A 9 -24.38 -9.02 -3.26
CA PHE A 9 -24.46 -7.56 -3.41
C PHE A 9 -23.11 -6.87 -3.19
N ALA A 10 -22.24 -7.34 -2.28
CA ALA A 10 -20.90 -6.75 -2.16
C ALA A 10 -20.05 -6.95 -3.44
N ARG A 11 -20.29 -8.04 -4.19
CA ARG A 11 -19.66 -8.23 -5.52
C ARG A 11 -20.27 -7.33 -6.60
N LEU A 12 -21.52 -6.90 -6.44
CA LEU A 12 -22.24 -6.05 -7.40
C LEU A 12 -22.02 -4.55 -7.12
N SER A 13 -21.86 -4.14 -5.86
CA SER A 13 -21.53 -2.77 -5.49
C SER A 13 -20.02 -2.55 -5.56
N ARG A 14 -19.56 -1.77 -6.55
CA ARG A 14 -18.15 -1.35 -6.69
C ARG A 14 -17.71 -0.23 -5.74
N GLU A 15 -18.56 0.18 -4.82
CA GLU A 15 -18.28 1.30 -3.94
C GLU A 15 -17.20 0.94 -2.91
N LYS A 16 -16.03 1.55 -3.05
CA LYS A 16 -14.99 1.50 -2.03
C LYS A 16 -15.38 2.45 -0.91
N ARG A 17 -15.42 1.94 0.31
CA ARG A 17 -15.61 2.72 1.53
C ARG A 17 -14.28 2.78 2.27
N TYR A 18 -13.95 3.97 2.77
CA TYR A 18 -12.76 4.20 3.57
C TYR A 18 -13.17 4.41 5.02
N VAL A 19 -12.42 3.80 5.93
CA VAL A 19 -12.65 3.87 7.37
C VAL A 19 -11.32 4.13 8.08
N VAL A 20 -11.40 4.72 9.26
CA VAL A 20 -10.28 4.78 10.21
C VAL A 20 -10.37 3.55 11.10
N CYS A 21 -9.29 2.81 11.25
CA CYS A 21 -9.20 1.60 12.06
C CYS A 21 -8.34 1.86 13.30
N PRO A 22 -8.95 2.14 14.47
CA PRO A 22 -8.20 2.35 15.70
C PRO A 22 -7.27 1.17 15.99
N VAL A 23 -6.10 1.46 16.58
CA VAL A 23 -5.00 0.52 16.83
C VAL A 23 -4.26 0.09 15.56
N VAL A 24 -4.93 -0.36 14.51
CA VAL A 24 -4.29 -0.78 13.25
C VAL A 24 -3.59 0.39 12.56
N ASP A 25 -4.22 1.57 12.56
CA ASP A 25 -3.65 2.78 11.94
C ASP A 25 -2.40 3.31 12.66
N LEU A 26 -2.04 2.75 13.83
CA LEU A 26 -0.79 3.08 14.53
C LEU A 26 0.42 2.29 13.98
N CYS A 27 0.19 1.20 13.25
CA CYS A 27 1.27 0.37 12.72
C CYS A 27 1.94 1.05 11.54
N ASN A 28 3.25 1.25 11.62
CA ASN A 28 4.01 1.88 10.55
C ASN A 28 4.15 0.99 9.31
N HIS A 29 4.39 1.62 8.18
CA HIS A 29 4.66 0.96 6.91
C HIS A 29 6.07 0.34 6.87
N HIS A 30 6.20 -0.80 6.20
CA HIS A 30 7.48 -1.26 5.66
C HIS A 30 7.25 -2.12 4.42
N SER A 31 7.95 -1.84 3.32
CA SER A 31 7.69 -2.52 2.04
C SER A 31 8.04 -4.01 2.06
N SER A 32 8.92 -4.44 2.97
CA SER A 32 9.24 -5.86 3.13
C SER A 32 8.10 -6.69 3.76
N GLN A 33 7.07 -6.04 4.32
CA GLN A 33 5.92 -6.71 4.94
C GLN A 33 4.81 -7.00 3.92
N ALA A 34 5.18 -7.32 2.67
CA ALA A 34 4.23 -7.63 1.61
C ALA A 34 3.26 -8.74 2.06
N GLY A 35 1.96 -8.45 2.00
CA GLY A 35 0.89 -9.35 2.45
C GLY A 35 0.46 -9.20 3.91
N VAL A 36 1.15 -8.39 4.71
CA VAL A 36 0.70 -8.00 6.06
C VAL A 36 -0.13 -6.72 5.93
N GLU A 37 -1.38 -6.88 5.54
CA GLU A 37 -2.33 -5.78 5.29
C GLU A 37 -3.54 -5.91 6.21
N ALA A 38 -4.21 -4.80 6.49
CA ALA A 38 -5.47 -4.82 7.23
C ALA A 38 -6.58 -5.41 6.36
N ALA A 39 -7.21 -6.47 6.84
CA ALA A 39 -8.35 -7.11 6.17
C ALA A 39 -9.57 -7.14 7.10
N TYR A 40 -10.77 -7.12 6.53
CA TYR A 40 -12.00 -7.30 7.30
C TYR A 40 -12.35 -8.80 7.36
N GLU A 41 -12.36 -9.35 8.57
CA GLU A 41 -12.68 -10.75 8.86
C GLU A 41 -14.19 -10.89 9.09
N TYR A 42 -14.89 -11.44 8.10
CA TYR A 42 -16.35 -11.48 8.06
C TYR A 42 -16.98 -12.20 9.26
N PHE A 43 -16.45 -13.36 9.65
CA PHE A 43 -17.03 -14.13 10.75
C PHE A 43 -16.72 -13.56 12.13
N ALA A 44 -15.64 -12.79 12.25
CA ALA A 44 -15.26 -12.09 13.47
C ALA A 44 -15.91 -10.71 13.57
N ASP A 45 -16.49 -10.20 12.47
CA ASP A 45 -17.02 -8.83 12.34
C ASP A 45 -16.00 -7.78 12.80
N ALA A 46 -14.75 -7.92 12.36
CA ALA A 46 -13.63 -7.12 12.82
C ALA A 46 -12.57 -6.92 11.72
N PHE A 47 -11.86 -5.80 11.77
CA PHE A 47 -10.61 -5.66 11.02
C PHE A 47 -9.48 -6.38 11.76
N ALA A 48 -8.66 -7.10 11.02
CA ALA A 48 -7.54 -7.86 11.53
C ALA A 48 -6.29 -7.62 10.67
N VAL A 49 -5.14 -7.70 11.33
CA VAL A 49 -3.83 -7.79 10.72
C VAL A 49 -3.22 -9.10 11.19
N VAL A 50 -2.72 -9.90 10.25
CA VAL A 50 -2.12 -11.20 10.55
C VAL A 50 -0.66 -11.15 10.14
N LEU A 51 0.24 -11.39 11.11
CA LEU A 51 1.67 -11.46 10.86
C LEU A 51 2.07 -12.92 10.60
N PRO A 52 2.91 -13.19 9.58
CA PRO A 52 3.37 -14.54 9.27
C PRO A 52 4.36 -15.08 10.33
N GLU A 53 4.99 -14.17 11.07
CA GLU A 53 6.02 -14.47 12.05
C GLU A 53 5.76 -13.73 13.36
N ALA A 54 6.25 -14.29 14.47
CA ALA A 54 6.16 -13.67 15.77
C ALA A 54 7.08 -12.45 15.85
N VAL A 55 6.57 -11.34 16.38
CA VAL A 55 7.37 -10.15 16.66
C VAL A 55 8.08 -10.33 18.01
N PRO A 56 9.41 -10.08 18.11
CA PRO A 56 10.13 -10.14 19.38
C PRO A 56 9.51 -9.22 20.44
N ALA A 57 9.72 -9.53 21.72
CA ALA A 57 9.45 -8.56 22.78
C ALA A 57 10.30 -7.30 22.49
N ASP A 58 9.67 -6.13 22.44
CA ASP A 58 10.23 -4.84 22.02
C ASP A 58 10.42 -4.63 20.51
N GLY A 59 10.02 -5.61 19.69
CA GLY A 59 9.95 -5.45 18.24
C GLY A 59 8.77 -4.57 17.82
N GLU A 60 8.97 -3.77 16.79
CA GLU A 60 7.90 -2.97 16.19
C GLU A 60 7.00 -3.83 15.29
N VAL A 61 5.69 -3.71 15.47
CA VAL A 61 4.71 -4.28 14.54
C VAL A 61 4.54 -3.34 13.36
N ARG A 62 4.91 -3.81 12.17
CA ARG A 62 4.79 -3.05 10.91
C ARG A 62 3.84 -3.75 9.94
N ILE A 63 3.17 -2.96 9.11
CA ILE A 63 2.26 -3.44 8.06
C ILE A 63 2.69 -2.91 6.68
N CYS A 64 2.08 -3.40 5.62
CA CYS A 64 2.24 -2.85 4.28
C CYS A 64 1.01 -2.02 3.90
N TYR A 65 1.21 -0.77 3.43
CA TYR A 65 0.13 0.09 2.95
C TYR A 65 -0.18 -0.17 1.45
N GLY A 66 0.36 -1.27 0.91
CA GLY A 66 0.37 -1.64 -0.50
C GLY A 66 1.68 -1.24 -1.22
N PRO A 67 1.81 -1.62 -2.51
CA PRO A 67 2.99 -1.29 -3.31
C PRO A 67 2.96 0.19 -3.71
N ARG A 68 3.62 1.04 -2.92
CA ARG A 68 3.64 2.50 -3.10
C ARG A 68 5.05 2.98 -3.43
N SER A 69 5.20 3.87 -4.39
CA SER A 69 6.48 4.57 -4.61
C SER A 69 6.74 5.64 -3.55
N ASN A 70 7.99 6.09 -3.43
CA ASN A 70 8.34 7.12 -2.43
C ASN A 70 7.62 8.44 -2.68
N ASP A 71 7.32 8.78 -3.93
CA ASP A 71 6.48 9.94 -4.27
C ASP A 71 5.06 9.81 -3.65
N GLN A 72 4.47 8.62 -3.74
CA GLN A 72 3.15 8.34 -3.16
C GLN A 72 3.21 8.31 -1.62
N LEU A 73 4.26 7.70 -1.04
CA LEU A 73 4.46 7.67 0.41
C LEU A 73 4.62 9.08 0.97
N LEU A 74 5.42 9.93 0.31
CA LEU A 74 5.63 11.31 0.72
C LEU A 74 4.35 12.12 0.62
N GLN A 75 3.63 12.01 -0.50
CA GLN A 75 2.41 12.80 -0.73
C GLN A 75 1.26 12.42 0.21
N GLN A 76 1.10 11.13 0.51
CA GLN A 76 -0.07 10.62 1.23
C GLN A 76 0.19 10.37 2.72
N TYR A 77 1.44 10.10 3.10
CA TYR A 77 1.81 9.72 4.47
C TYR A 77 2.96 10.55 5.07
N GLY A 78 3.64 11.39 4.27
CA GLY A 78 4.64 12.34 4.76
C GLY A 78 6.02 11.73 5.08
N PHE A 79 6.34 10.55 4.56
CA PHE A 79 7.66 9.92 4.72
C PHE A 79 8.11 9.21 3.43
N VAL A 80 9.38 8.80 3.39
CA VAL A 80 9.97 7.96 2.33
C VAL A 80 10.74 6.79 2.96
N GLU A 81 10.96 5.72 2.20
CA GLU A 81 11.75 4.55 2.61
C GLU A 81 12.99 4.42 1.72
N ALA A 82 14.16 4.22 2.36
CA ALA A 82 15.46 4.28 1.68
C ALA A 82 15.68 3.15 0.64
N ASP A 83 15.09 1.98 0.86
CA ASP A 83 15.23 0.79 0.01
C ASP A 83 13.86 0.28 -0.46
N ASN A 84 12.97 1.20 -0.82
CA ASN A 84 11.63 0.86 -1.27
C ASN A 84 11.66 0.07 -2.61
N PRO A 85 11.29 -1.22 -2.63
CA PRO A 85 11.29 -2.04 -3.85
C PRO A 85 10.18 -1.64 -4.84
N HIS A 86 9.24 -0.78 -4.42
CA HIS A 86 8.15 -0.27 -5.23
C HIS A 86 8.40 1.18 -5.67
N ASP A 87 9.61 1.71 -5.46
CA ASP A 87 9.94 3.05 -5.89
C ASP A 87 9.97 3.18 -7.41
N ASP A 88 9.43 4.30 -7.89
CA ASP A 88 9.37 4.62 -9.31
C ASP A 88 9.61 6.11 -9.53
N TYR A 89 10.02 6.45 -10.75
CA TYR A 89 10.25 7.84 -11.15
C TYR A 89 9.37 8.13 -12.36
N ALA A 90 8.46 9.08 -12.21
CA ALA A 90 7.65 9.57 -13.31
C ALA A 90 8.41 10.63 -14.11
N ILE A 91 8.69 10.35 -15.38
CA ILE A 91 9.24 11.33 -16.33
C ILE A 91 8.21 11.66 -17.40
N ARG A 92 8.10 12.94 -17.75
CA ARG A 92 7.28 13.33 -18.90
C ARG A 92 7.97 12.90 -20.18
N GLN A 93 7.19 12.43 -21.14
CA GLN A 93 7.72 11.97 -22.42
C GLN A 93 8.54 13.05 -23.15
N ASP A 94 8.08 14.31 -23.12
CA ASP A 94 8.79 15.44 -23.74
C ASP A 94 10.18 15.65 -23.12
N ASP A 95 10.28 15.56 -21.80
CA ASP A 95 11.54 15.72 -21.05
C ASP A 95 12.50 14.57 -21.37
N LEU A 96 11.98 13.34 -21.49
CA LEU A 96 12.76 12.18 -21.89
C LEU A 96 13.30 12.32 -23.32
N VAL A 97 12.47 12.75 -24.27
CA VAL A 97 12.88 12.96 -25.67
C VAL A 97 13.94 14.07 -25.76
N LEU A 98 13.77 15.17 -25.02
CA LEU A 98 14.74 16.25 -24.97
C LEU A 98 16.09 15.77 -24.41
N ALA A 99 16.06 15.02 -23.30
CA ALA A 99 17.27 14.47 -22.68
C ALA A 99 18.00 13.49 -23.61
N LEU A 100 17.27 12.61 -24.31
CA LEU A 100 17.85 11.67 -25.27
C LEU A 100 18.48 12.36 -26.47
N ASN A 101 17.85 13.42 -26.99
CA ASN A 101 18.41 14.21 -28.09
C ASN A 101 19.68 14.96 -27.66
N ALA A 102 19.68 15.54 -26.46
CA ALA A 102 20.85 16.23 -25.91
C ALA A 102 22.02 15.27 -25.60
N ALA A 103 21.73 14.00 -25.30
CA ALA A 103 22.73 12.97 -25.03
C ALA A 103 23.26 12.27 -26.30
N SER A 104 22.67 12.52 -27.47
CA SER A 104 23.12 11.92 -28.72
C SER A 104 24.47 12.51 -29.15
N PRO A 105 25.52 11.68 -29.38
CA PRO A 105 26.82 12.17 -29.83
C PRO A 105 26.82 12.66 -31.30
N PHE A 106 25.66 12.67 -31.95
CA PHE A 106 25.48 13.10 -33.35
C PHE A 106 24.46 14.25 -33.51
N ALA A 107 24.08 14.93 -32.41
CA ALA A 107 23.32 16.18 -32.45
C ALA A 107 24.24 17.40 -32.59
#